data_AF-W0HQZ9-F1
#
_entry.id   AF-W0HQZ9-F1
#
_cell.length_a   1.000
_cell.length_b   1.000
_cell.length_c   1.000
_cell.angle_alpha   90.00
_cell.angle_beta   90.00
_cell.angle_gamma   90.00
#
_symmetry.space_group_name_H-M   'P 1'
#
loop_
_entity.id
_entity.type
_entity.pdbx_description
1 polymer ?
#
loop_
_entity_poly.entity_id
_entity_poly.type
_entity_poly.pdbx_seq_one_letter_code
_entity_poly.pdbx_strand_id
1 'polypeptide(L)'
;MMTESQPQRGGDRRLGVAIALAATLALSGYAWGPADDNPARAWLASVADPGCTAGGAVTNRQTPPMLYRALASCVRAQHYQDGVLLFARAGSYSWYDALRVDSDEAREAHSLLLAETLKSVDKRRRQAFWMVAKATLADKQGHQAICQRIQAIGKPAYLPDYLSSFATAGALTRPLDDEAMWKTAIAGYMHCPTDVLVIR
;
A
#
# COMPACT_ATOMS: atom_id res chain seq x y z
N MET A 1 -63.96 45.26 -1.71
CA MET A 1 -62.65 45.25 -1.02
C MET A 1 -61.68 45.96 -1.95
N MET A 2 -61.48 47.26 -1.69
CA MET A 2 -60.22 47.81 -1.14
C MET A 2 -59.17 47.90 -2.26
N THR A 3 -59.15 49.04 -2.97
CA THR A 3 -58.22 50.20 -2.80
C THR A 3 -56.90 49.98 -3.55
N GLU A 4 -56.24 50.90 -4.24
CA GLU A 4 -56.38 52.33 -4.57
C GLU A 4 -55.12 52.63 -5.42
N SER A 5 -55.25 53.00 -6.69
CA SER A 5 -55.06 54.36 -7.23
C SER A 5 -53.68 55.02 -7.02
N GLN A 6 -52.85 55.00 -8.08
CA GLN A 6 -52.09 56.14 -8.68
C GLN A 6 -50.94 56.81 -7.86
N PRO A 7 -50.00 57.62 -8.45
CA PRO A 7 -50.17 58.42 -9.67
C PRO A 7 -49.01 58.48 -10.68
N GLN A 8 -49.33 59.23 -11.72
CA GLN A 8 -48.64 59.60 -12.96
C GLN A 8 -47.58 60.73 -12.82
N ARG A 9 -46.78 60.84 -13.90
CA ARG A 9 -46.18 62.03 -14.54
C ARG A 9 -44.83 62.60 -14.07
N GLY A 10 -44.05 62.95 -15.10
CA GLY A 10 -42.89 63.87 -15.09
C GLY A 10 -41.64 63.10 -15.51
N GLY A 11 -41.09 63.22 -16.71
CA GLY A 11 -40.69 64.44 -17.39
C GLY A 11 -39.25 64.20 -17.88
N ASP A 12 -38.98 64.54 -19.14
CA ASP A 12 -37.67 64.46 -19.80
C ASP A 12 -36.48 64.86 -18.91
N ARG A 13 -35.38 64.09 -18.97
CA ARG A 13 -34.07 64.57 -19.47
C ARG A 13 -32.97 63.52 -19.36
N ARG A 14 -32.34 63.33 -20.52
CA ARG A 14 -31.04 62.70 -20.79
C ARG A 14 -30.00 62.95 -19.69
N LEU A 15 -29.21 61.93 -19.37
CA LEU A 15 -27.74 61.88 -19.46
C LEU A 15 -27.18 60.84 -18.48
N GLY A 16 -26.21 60.06 -18.95
CA GLY A 16 -25.08 59.66 -18.12
C GLY A 16 -25.10 58.26 -17.51
N VAL A 17 -24.44 57.33 -18.20
CA VAL A 17 -23.35 56.48 -17.68
C VAL A 17 -23.47 55.98 -16.24
N ALA A 18 -23.68 54.67 -16.07
CA ALA A 18 -22.71 53.77 -15.41
C ALA A 18 -23.28 52.35 -15.36
N ILE A 19 -22.78 51.47 -16.23
CA ILE A 19 -22.95 50.03 -16.07
C ILE A 19 -22.00 49.61 -14.94
N ALA A 20 -22.54 49.46 -13.72
CA ALA A 20 -21.82 48.80 -12.64
C ALA A 20 -21.86 47.28 -12.91
N LEU A 21 -20.83 46.76 -13.58
CA LEU A 21 -20.54 45.33 -13.63
C LEU A 21 -20.11 44.88 -12.23
N ALA A 22 -21.06 44.39 -11.44
CA ALA A 22 -20.77 43.64 -10.23
C ALA A 22 -20.21 42.26 -10.64
N ALA A 23 -18.89 42.18 -10.79
CA ALA A 23 -18.18 40.91 -10.94
C ALA A 23 -18.21 40.17 -9.59
N THR A 24 -19.18 39.29 -9.41
CA THR A 24 -19.17 38.31 -8.31
C THR A 24 -18.03 37.33 -8.55
N LEU A 25 -16.88 37.59 -7.91
CA LEU A 25 -15.81 36.61 -7.76
C LEU A 25 -16.34 35.47 -6.88
N ALA A 26 -16.80 34.40 -7.51
CA ALA A 26 -16.98 33.13 -6.85
C ALA A 26 -15.60 32.63 -6.42
N LEU A 27 -15.22 32.89 -5.17
CA LEU A 27 -14.14 32.18 -4.50
C LEU A 27 -14.62 30.75 -4.31
N SER A 28 -14.44 29.92 -5.34
CA SER A 28 -14.46 28.48 -5.21
C SER A 28 -13.33 28.09 -4.26
N GLY A 29 -13.67 28.01 -2.98
CA GLY A 29 -12.81 27.38 -1.98
C GLY A 29 -12.63 25.93 -2.38
N TYR A 30 -11.52 25.62 -3.04
CA TYR A 30 -11.01 24.26 -3.10
C TYR A 30 -10.64 23.89 -1.66
N ALA A 31 -11.56 23.25 -0.95
CA ALA A 31 -11.26 22.59 0.30
C ALA A 31 -10.26 21.46 0.00
N TRP A 32 -8.97 21.76 0.11
CA TRP A 32 -7.94 20.73 0.19
C TRP A 32 -8.16 20.05 1.54
N GLY A 33 -8.73 18.84 1.52
CA GLY A 33 -8.71 17.96 2.69
C GLY A 33 -7.25 17.75 3.14
N PRO A 34 -6.99 17.37 4.40
CA PRO A 34 -5.64 17.10 4.85
C PRO A 34 -4.99 16.10 3.90
N ALA A 35 -3.79 16.42 3.42
CA ALA A 35 -3.00 15.48 2.65
C ALA A 35 -2.82 14.23 3.52
N ASP A 36 -3.30 13.09 3.02
CA ASP A 36 -3.06 11.78 3.63
C ASP A 36 -1.55 11.54 3.60
N ASP A 37 -0.91 11.72 4.76
CA ASP A 37 0.54 11.69 4.96
C ASP A 37 1.08 10.27 5.12
N ASN A 38 0.25 9.24 4.88
CA ASN A 38 0.67 7.86 4.98
C ASN A 38 1.73 7.51 3.91
N PRO A 39 3.00 7.29 4.29
CA PRO A 39 4.08 7.08 3.34
C PRO A 39 3.92 5.77 2.54
N ALA A 40 3.17 4.79 3.06
CA ALA A 40 2.93 3.54 2.36
C ALA A 40 2.17 3.73 1.04
N ARG A 41 1.26 4.71 0.97
CA ARG A 41 0.56 5.03 -0.28
C ARG A 41 1.53 5.56 -1.33
N ALA A 42 2.49 6.39 -0.92
CA ALA A 42 3.53 6.91 -1.81
C ALA A 42 4.45 5.79 -2.30
N TRP A 43 4.92 4.90 -1.43
CA TRP A 43 5.76 3.76 -1.84
C TRP A 43 5.03 2.82 -2.80
N LEU A 44 3.77 2.48 -2.51
CA LEU A 44 2.94 1.67 -3.40
C LEU A 44 2.73 2.36 -4.76
N ALA A 45 2.52 3.68 -4.79
CA ALA A 45 2.39 4.43 -6.04
C ALA A 45 3.71 4.53 -6.84
N SER A 46 4.86 4.50 -6.16
CA SER A 46 6.18 4.70 -6.77
C SER A 46 6.74 3.50 -7.54
N VAL A 47 6.15 2.31 -7.38
CA VAL A 47 6.63 1.07 -8.01
C VAL A 47 5.66 0.55 -9.06
N ALA A 48 6.15 -0.19 -10.06
CA ALA A 48 5.27 -0.82 -11.06
C ALA A 48 4.37 -1.90 -10.45
N ASP A 49 3.18 -2.10 -11.02
CA ASP A 49 2.32 -3.25 -10.74
C ASP A 49 2.76 -4.43 -11.61
N PRO A 50 3.30 -5.52 -11.05
CA PRO A 50 3.65 -6.69 -11.85
C PRO A 50 2.41 -7.50 -12.27
N GLY A 51 1.20 -7.10 -11.85
CA GLY A 51 -0.03 -7.84 -12.06
C GLY A 51 -0.15 -9.04 -11.12
N CYS A 52 -1.22 -9.83 -11.29
CA CYS A 52 -1.32 -11.10 -10.58
C CYS A 52 -0.46 -12.14 -11.30
N THR A 53 0.76 -12.35 -10.83
CA THR A 53 1.60 -13.43 -11.33
C THR A 53 1.26 -14.70 -10.57
N ALA A 54 0.80 -15.75 -11.27
CA ALA A 54 0.79 -17.10 -10.73
C ALA A 54 2.19 -17.40 -10.17
N GLY A 55 2.28 -17.99 -8.96
CA GLY A 55 3.44 -17.96 -8.06
C GLY A 55 4.85 -18.35 -8.58
N GLY A 56 5.04 -18.60 -9.88
CA GLY A 56 6.33 -18.88 -10.53
C GLY A 56 7.13 -17.68 -11.05
N ALA A 57 6.55 -16.47 -11.18
CA ALA A 57 7.31 -15.30 -11.65
C ALA A 57 7.94 -14.45 -10.52
N VAL A 58 7.79 -14.88 -9.27
CA VAL A 58 8.19 -14.08 -8.10
C VAL A 58 9.68 -14.30 -7.80
N THR A 59 10.50 -13.25 -7.90
CA THR A 59 11.96 -13.31 -7.71
C THR A 59 12.40 -12.53 -6.47
N ASN A 60 13.62 -12.77 -5.98
CA ASN A 60 14.17 -12.05 -4.82
C ASN A 60 14.56 -10.60 -5.10
N ARG A 61 14.27 -10.07 -6.29
CA ARG A 61 14.52 -8.68 -6.68
C ARG A 61 13.30 -7.77 -6.53
N GLN A 62 12.13 -8.35 -6.26
CA GLN A 62 10.90 -7.57 -6.07
C GLN A 62 10.81 -7.06 -4.63
N THR A 63 10.64 -5.74 -4.48
CA THR A 63 10.51 -5.09 -3.18
C THR A 63 9.12 -5.35 -2.56
N PRO A 64 8.93 -5.12 -1.25
CA PRO A 64 7.64 -5.32 -0.61
C PRO A 64 6.52 -4.47 -1.22
N PRO A 65 6.72 -3.17 -1.55
CA PRO A 65 5.71 -2.40 -2.29
C PRO A 65 5.29 -3.08 -3.62
N MET A 66 6.23 -3.64 -4.39
CA MET A 66 5.91 -4.33 -5.65
C MET A 66 5.08 -5.60 -5.39
N LEU A 67 5.48 -6.41 -4.41
CA LEU A 67 4.80 -7.65 -4.05
C LEU A 67 3.40 -7.38 -3.48
N TYR A 68 3.23 -6.30 -2.73
CA TYR A 68 1.94 -5.88 -2.22
C TYR A 68 1.02 -5.36 -3.34
N ARG A 69 1.52 -4.63 -4.34
CA ARG A 69 0.74 -4.32 -5.54
C ARG A 69 0.28 -5.59 -6.27
N ALA A 70 1.17 -6.56 -6.42
CA ALA A 70 0.85 -7.88 -7.00
C ALA A 70 -0.25 -8.58 -6.20
N LEU A 71 -0.18 -8.56 -4.86
CA LEU A 71 -1.21 -9.09 -3.97
C LEU A 71 -2.56 -8.44 -4.25
N ALA A 72 -2.64 -7.11 -4.30
CA ALA A 72 -3.88 -6.41 -4.60
C ALA A 72 -4.44 -6.82 -5.97
N SER A 73 -3.57 -6.98 -6.98
CA SER A 73 -3.94 -7.49 -8.30
C SER A 73 -4.50 -8.92 -8.25
N CYS A 74 -3.91 -9.83 -7.47
CA CYS A 74 -4.45 -11.18 -7.30
C CYS A 74 -5.78 -11.20 -6.54
N VAL A 75 -5.94 -10.34 -5.53
CA VAL A 75 -7.21 -10.24 -4.79
C VAL A 75 -8.32 -9.70 -5.71
N ARG A 76 -8.03 -8.69 -6.54
CA ARG A 76 -8.98 -8.19 -7.56
C ARG A 76 -9.37 -9.25 -8.58
N ALA A 77 -8.41 -10.05 -9.02
CA ALA A 77 -8.61 -11.18 -9.93
C ALA A 77 -9.22 -12.42 -9.26
N GLN A 78 -9.43 -12.40 -7.94
CA GLN A 78 -9.91 -13.53 -7.14
C GLN A 78 -8.98 -14.76 -7.15
N HIS A 79 -7.71 -14.56 -7.53
CA HIS A 79 -6.65 -15.56 -7.47
C HIS A 79 -6.08 -15.61 -6.04
N TYR A 80 -6.91 -15.99 -5.07
CA TYR A 80 -6.57 -15.82 -3.66
C TYR A 80 -5.36 -16.65 -3.21
N GLN A 81 -5.18 -17.85 -3.77
CA GLN A 81 -4.03 -18.71 -3.42
C GLN A 81 -2.68 -18.09 -3.83
N ASP A 82 -2.60 -17.50 -5.04
CA ASP A 82 -1.43 -16.73 -5.45
C ASP A 82 -1.24 -15.51 -4.55
N GLY A 83 -2.34 -14.88 -4.15
CA GLY A 83 -2.35 -13.83 -3.14
C GLY A 83 -1.73 -14.27 -1.80
N VAL A 84 -1.98 -15.48 -1.32
CA VAL A 84 -1.41 -15.97 -0.05
C VAL A 84 0.11 -16.02 -0.12
N LEU A 85 0.68 -16.51 -1.22
CA LEU A 85 2.13 -16.53 -1.43
C LEU A 85 2.71 -15.11 -1.46
N LEU A 86 2.06 -14.20 -2.18
CA LEU A 86 2.50 -12.81 -2.28
C LEU A 86 2.41 -12.09 -0.92
N PHE A 87 1.35 -12.33 -0.16
CA PHE A 87 1.20 -11.83 1.21
C PHE A 87 2.33 -12.31 2.11
N ALA A 88 2.56 -13.62 2.15
CA ALA A 88 3.57 -14.22 3.01
C ALA A 88 4.97 -13.72 2.66
N ARG A 89 5.27 -13.62 1.36
CA ARG A 89 6.56 -13.11 0.88
C ARG A 89 6.75 -11.62 1.13
N ALA A 90 5.77 -10.79 0.77
CA ALA A 90 5.83 -9.35 0.96
C ALA A 90 6.03 -9.00 2.44
N GLY A 91 5.33 -9.71 3.32
CA GLY A 91 5.47 -9.54 4.76
C GLY A 91 6.82 -10.03 5.28
N SER A 92 7.33 -11.19 4.84
CA SER A 92 8.68 -11.63 5.20
C SER A 92 9.77 -10.66 4.75
N TYR A 93 9.64 -10.12 3.53
CA TYR A 93 10.61 -9.17 2.98
C TYR A 93 10.54 -7.81 3.68
N SER A 94 9.34 -7.26 3.91
CA SER A 94 9.21 -6.00 4.65
C SER A 94 9.64 -6.14 6.11
N TRP A 95 9.43 -7.30 6.75
CA TRP A 95 9.94 -7.54 8.10
C TRP A 95 11.46 -7.67 8.12
N TYR A 96 12.05 -8.39 7.15
CA TYR A 96 13.51 -8.43 6.97
C TYR A 96 14.10 -7.04 6.70
N ASP A 97 13.46 -6.24 5.85
CA ASP A 97 13.88 -4.87 5.55
C ASP A 97 13.81 -3.98 6.80
N ALA A 98 12.77 -4.15 7.63
CA ALA A 98 12.67 -3.47 8.92
C ALA A 98 13.78 -3.86 9.89
N LEU A 99 14.16 -5.15 9.95
CA LEU A 99 15.29 -5.60 10.77
C LEU A 99 16.64 -5.05 10.30
N ARG A 100 16.81 -4.82 8.99
CA ARG A 100 18.02 -4.21 8.44
C ARG A 100 18.13 -2.72 8.73
N VAL A 101 17.01 -2.01 8.59
CA VAL A 101 16.94 -0.55 8.83
C VAL A 101 16.96 -0.24 10.32
N ASP A 102 16.40 -1.13 11.15
CA ASP A 102 16.39 -1.08 12.61
C ASP A 102 15.79 0.22 13.19
N SER A 103 14.74 0.73 12.55
CA SER A 103 13.98 1.91 13.03
C SER A 103 12.52 1.56 13.31
N ASP A 104 11.87 2.34 14.16
CA ASP A 104 10.46 2.15 14.48
C ASP A 104 9.57 2.43 13.26
N GLU A 105 9.94 3.41 12.44
CA GLU A 105 9.26 3.74 11.19
C GLU A 105 9.37 2.61 10.18
N ALA A 106 10.50 1.91 10.13
CA ALA A 106 10.67 0.74 9.27
C ALA A 106 9.80 -0.45 9.73
N ARG A 107 9.65 -0.65 11.05
CA ARG A 107 8.72 -1.63 11.63
C ARG A 107 7.27 -1.26 11.37
N GLU A 108 6.94 0.03 11.45
CA GLU A 108 5.60 0.54 11.14
C GLU A 108 5.27 0.37 9.65
N ALA A 109 6.24 0.63 8.76
CA ALA A 109 6.10 0.48 7.32
C ALA A 109 5.64 -0.93 6.90
N HIS A 110 6.12 -1.98 7.58
CA HIS A 110 5.66 -3.35 7.37
C HIS A 110 4.13 -3.47 7.50
N SER A 111 3.56 -2.88 8.57
CA SER A 111 2.12 -2.92 8.85
C SER A 111 1.33 -2.01 7.91
N LEU A 112 1.82 -0.79 7.66
CA LEU A 112 1.15 0.19 6.81
C LEU A 112 1.04 -0.27 5.36
N LEU A 113 2.10 -0.88 4.80
CA LEU A 113 2.09 -1.41 3.44
C LEU A 113 0.96 -2.42 3.23
N LEU A 114 0.82 -3.40 4.13
CA LEU A 114 -0.26 -4.39 4.06
C LEU A 114 -1.63 -3.72 4.21
N ALA A 115 -1.78 -2.82 5.17
CA ALA A 115 -3.04 -2.13 5.44
C ALA A 115 -3.52 -1.33 4.23
N GLU A 116 -2.67 -0.48 3.65
CA GLU A 116 -3.02 0.34 2.48
C GLU A 116 -3.30 -0.50 1.24
N THR A 117 -2.52 -1.57 1.05
CA THR A 117 -2.75 -2.53 -0.04
C THR A 117 -4.13 -3.14 0.04
N LEU A 118 -4.54 -3.61 1.23
CA LEU A 118 -5.84 -4.23 1.41
C LEU A 118 -6.99 -3.22 1.46
N LYS A 119 -6.75 -1.96 1.83
CA LYS A 119 -7.73 -0.87 1.67
C LYS A 119 -8.02 -0.58 0.19
N SER A 120 -7.05 -0.80 -0.71
CA SER A 120 -7.20 -0.56 -2.16
C SER A 120 -8.08 -1.58 -2.90
N VAL A 121 -8.49 -2.66 -2.23
CA VAL A 121 -9.39 -3.69 -2.78
C VAL A 121 -10.77 -3.62 -2.11
N ASP A 122 -11.82 -4.03 -2.81
CA ASP A 122 -13.16 -4.00 -2.23
C ASP A 122 -13.31 -4.95 -1.03
N LYS A 123 -14.24 -4.61 -0.15
CA LYS A 123 -14.43 -5.31 1.13
C LYS A 123 -14.72 -6.81 0.95
N ARG A 124 -15.52 -7.19 -0.05
CA ARG A 124 -15.92 -8.58 -0.28
C ARG A 124 -14.71 -9.41 -0.71
N ARG A 125 -13.93 -8.93 -1.68
CA ARG A 125 -12.71 -9.62 -2.13
C ARG A 125 -11.65 -9.68 -1.04
N ARG A 126 -11.49 -8.62 -0.24
CA ARG A 126 -10.60 -8.62 0.95
C ARG A 126 -11.00 -9.70 1.97
N GLN A 127 -12.29 -9.83 2.26
CA GLN A 127 -12.79 -10.85 3.20
C GLN A 127 -12.55 -12.27 2.66
N ALA A 128 -12.84 -12.49 1.37
CA ALA A 128 -12.60 -13.79 0.73
C ALA A 128 -11.10 -14.15 0.72
N PHE A 129 -10.23 -13.19 0.42
CA PHE A 129 -8.77 -13.37 0.53
C PHE A 129 -8.37 -13.80 1.95
N TRP A 130 -8.83 -13.10 2.98
CA TRP A 130 -8.48 -13.43 4.35
C TRP A 130 -9.00 -14.80 4.79
N MET A 131 -10.16 -15.24 4.29
CA MET A 131 -10.67 -16.58 4.54
C MET A 131 -9.71 -17.64 3.97
N VAL A 132 -9.27 -17.47 2.72
CA VAL A 132 -8.31 -18.37 2.07
C VAL A 132 -6.95 -18.33 2.78
N ALA A 133 -6.42 -17.13 3.07
CA ALA A 133 -5.14 -16.98 3.76
C ALA A 133 -5.14 -17.65 5.13
N LYS A 134 -6.19 -17.45 5.94
CA LYS A 134 -6.31 -18.10 7.26
C LYS A 134 -6.40 -19.62 7.13
N ALA A 135 -7.20 -20.13 6.20
CA ALA A 135 -7.30 -21.57 5.97
C ALA A 135 -5.97 -22.18 5.54
N THR A 136 -5.29 -21.57 4.56
CA THR A 136 -3.99 -22.05 4.07
C THR A 136 -2.90 -22.00 5.14
N LEU A 137 -2.85 -20.95 5.96
CA LEU A 137 -1.81 -20.79 6.99
C LEU A 137 -2.10 -21.54 8.29
N ALA A 138 -3.36 -21.89 8.56
CA ALA A 138 -3.72 -22.77 9.69
C ALA A 138 -3.55 -24.25 9.35
N ASP A 139 -3.62 -24.62 8.07
CA ASP A 139 -3.31 -25.98 7.61
C ASP A 139 -1.79 -26.23 7.62
N LYS A 140 -1.37 -27.33 8.25
CA LYS A 140 0.05 -27.66 8.39
C LYS A 140 0.74 -27.84 7.04
N GLN A 141 0.08 -28.49 6.08
CA GLN A 141 0.66 -28.74 4.76
C GLN A 141 0.72 -27.47 3.92
N GLY A 142 -0.35 -26.67 3.94
CA GLY A 142 -0.43 -25.37 3.28
C GLY A 142 0.62 -24.40 3.81
N HIS A 143 0.75 -24.27 5.12
CA HIS A 143 1.77 -23.44 5.77
C HIS A 143 3.19 -23.91 5.41
N GLN A 144 3.46 -25.21 5.49
CA GLN A 144 4.75 -25.78 5.10
C GLN A 144 5.06 -25.49 3.62
N ALA A 145 4.09 -25.62 2.71
CA ALA A 145 4.27 -25.34 1.29
C ALA A 145 4.59 -23.86 1.02
N ILE A 146 3.96 -22.94 1.76
CA ILE A 146 4.28 -21.50 1.70
C ILE A 146 5.72 -21.25 2.17
N CYS A 147 6.11 -21.84 3.30
CA CYS A 147 7.45 -21.69 3.84
C CYS A 147 8.53 -22.24 2.90
N GLN A 148 8.31 -23.42 2.32
CA GLN A 148 9.21 -24.00 1.33
C GLN A 148 9.39 -23.09 0.11
N ARG A 149 8.31 -22.47 -0.39
CA ARG A 149 8.39 -21.51 -1.50
C ARG A 149 9.18 -20.25 -1.13
N ILE A 150 8.97 -19.70 0.07
CA ILE A 150 9.73 -18.53 0.55
C ILE A 150 11.22 -18.87 0.66
N GLN A 151 11.55 -20.02 1.26
CA GLN A 151 12.92 -20.49 1.43
C GLN A 151 13.62 -20.79 0.11
N ALA A 152 12.93 -21.42 -0.84
CA ALA A 152 13.49 -21.78 -2.14
C ALA A 152 13.94 -20.55 -2.95
N ILE A 153 13.27 -19.41 -2.78
CA ILE A 153 13.61 -18.19 -3.52
C ILE A 153 14.62 -17.33 -2.73
N GLY A 154 14.60 -17.45 -1.40
CA GLY A 154 15.60 -16.87 -0.51
C GLY A 154 15.41 -15.38 -0.23
N LYS A 155 16.42 -14.82 0.44
CA LYS A 155 16.44 -13.43 0.92
C LYS A 155 16.45 -12.40 -0.22
N PRO A 156 16.02 -11.16 0.05
CA PRO A 156 16.13 -10.04 -0.88
C PRO A 156 17.53 -9.87 -1.51
N ALA A 157 17.53 -9.59 -2.82
CA ALA A 157 18.70 -9.21 -3.60
C ALA A 157 18.71 -7.70 -3.93
N TYR A 158 18.03 -6.89 -3.11
CA TYR A 158 17.90 -5.45 -3.25
C TYR A 158 18.24 -4.71 -1.93
N LEU A 159 18.53 -3.41 -2.03
CA LEU A 159 18.58 -2.50 -0.89
C LEU A 159 17.19 -1.91 -0.64
N PRO A 160 16.75 -1.72 0.61
CA PRO A 160 15.41 -1.27 0.92
C PRO A 160 15.30 0.25 0.76
N ASP A 161 15.61 0.75 -0.44
CA ASP A 161 15.69 2.19 -0.74
C ASP A 161 14.36 2.91 -0.51
N TYR A 162 13.24 2.17 -0.56
CA TYR A 162 11.92 2.69 -0.21
C TYR A 162 11.80 3.08 1.28
N LEU A 163 12.68 2.59 2.16
CA LEU A 163 12.79 2.97 3.57
C LEU A 163 13.96 3.93 3.84
N SER A 164 14.64 4.42 2.79
CA SER A 164 15.87 5.21 2.95
C SER A 164 15.72 6.47 3.80
N SER A 165 14.53 7.08 3.84
CA SER A 165 14.23 8.22 4.70
C SER A 165 14.33 7.94 6.20
N PHE A 166 14.31 6.66 6.59
CA PHE A 166 14.37 6.22 7.99
C PHE A 166 15.66 5.48 8.33
N ALA A 167 16.54 5.27 7.34
CA ALA A 167 17.79 4.59 7.55
C ALA A 167 18.82 5.53 8.16
N THR A 168 19.46 5.10 9.25
CA THR A 168 20.69 5.77 9.72
C THR A 168 21.81 5.57 8.71
N ALA A 169 22.82 6.45 8.73
CA ALA A 169 23.97 6.33 7.84
C ALA A 169 24.64 4.96 8.02
N GLY A 170 24.66 4.14 6.97
CA GLY A 170 25.20 2.78 7.00
C GLY A 170 24.18 1.66 7.22
N ALA A 171 22.93 1.94 7.64
CA ALA A 171 21.89 0.91 7.84
C ALA A 171 21.46 0.21 6.55
N LEU A 172 21.70 0.83 5.39
CA LEU A 172 21.46 0.24 4.07
C LEU A 172 22.66 -0.58 3.53
N THR A 173 23.71 -0.76 4.32
CA THR A 173 24.81 -1.66 3.95
C THR A 173 24.43 -3.12 4.28
N ARG A 174 24.83 -4.06 3.41
CA ARG A 174 24.48 -5.47 3.57
C ARG A 174 25.01 -6.00 4.92
N PRO A 175 24.17 -6.57 5.82
CA PRO A 175 24.62 -7.02 7.14
C PRO A 175 25.73 -8.08 7.06
N LEU A 176 26.63 -8.09 8.05
CA LEU A 176 27.68 -9.11 8.18
C LEU A 176 27.13 -10.53 8.37
N ASP A 177 25.89 -10.68 8.86
CA ASP A 177 25.16 -11.95 9.02
C ASP A 177 23.76 -11.92 8.38
N ASP A 178 23.77 -11.65 7.08
CA ASP A 178 22.57 -11.48 6.27
C ASP A 178 21.68 -12.75 6.24
N GLU A 179 22.27 -13.94 6.35
CA GLU A 179 21.54 -15.22 6.34
C GLU A 179 20.82 -15.49 7.66
N ALA A 180 21.45 -15.26 8.82
CA ALA A 180 20.76 -15.41 10.10
C ALA A 180 19.63 -14.40 10.25
N MET A 181 19.82 -13.16 9.80
CA MET A 181 18.76 -12.15 9.81
C MET A 181 17.58 -12.54 8.91
N TRP A 182 17.84 -13.14 7.75
CA TRP A 182 16.77 -13.66 6.90
C TRP A 182 15.98 -14.78 7.58
N LYS A 183 16.67 -15.73 8.23
CA LYS A 183 16.04 -16.80 9.02
C LYS A 183 15.18 -16.23 10.14
N THR A 184 15.70 -15.25 10.89
CA THR A 184 14.95 -14.52 11.92
C THR A 184 13.70 -13.87 11.36
N ALA A 185 13.77 -13.27 10.16
CA ALA A 185 12.62 -12.63 9.54
C ALA A 185 11.50 -13.62 9.17
N ILE A 186 11.84 -14.73 8.53
CA ILE A 186 10.83 -15.74 8.12
C ILE A 186 10.28 -16.54 9.30
N ALA A 187 11.08 -16.76 10.35
CA ALA A 187 10.63 -17.38 11.60
C ALA A 187 9.75 -16.42 12.41
N GLY A 188 10.11 -15.14 12.48
CA GLY A 188 9.37 -14.14 13.23
C GLY A 188 8.04 -13.76 12.59
N TYR A 189 7.99 -13.63 11.27
CA TYR A 189 6.77 -13.20 10.57
C TYR A 189 5.88 -14.37 10.14
N MET A 190 6.44 -15.34 9.39
CA MET A 190 5.66 -16.46 8.86
C MET A 190 5.72 -17.71 9.73
N HIS A 191 6.48 -17.72 10.83
CA HIS A 191 6.73 -18.93 11.64
C HIS A 191 7.27 -20.10 10.81
N CYS A 192 8.08 -19.79 9.79
CA CYS A 192 8.70 -20.82 8.98
C CYS A 192 9.79 -21.56 9.76
N PRO A 193 9.86 -22.89 9.66
CA PRO A 193 10.92 -23.66 10.31
C PRO A 193 12.26 -23.38 9.60
N THR A 194 13.27 -22.96 10.34
CA THR A 194 14.59 -22.55 9.81
C THR A 194 15.67 -23.61 9.91
N ASP A 195 15.40 -24.68 10.66
CA ASP A 195 16.36 -25.75 10.97
C ASP A 195 16.13 -27.01 10.12
N VAL A 196 15.39 -26.87 9.02
CA VAL A 196 15.07 -28.00 8.16
C VAL A 196 16.31 -28.39 7.36
N LEU A 197 16.97 -29.45 7.82
CA LEU A 197 17.91 -30.23 7.03
C LEU A 197 17.23 -30.55 5.70
N VAL A 198 17.74 -29.98 4.61
CA VAL A 198 17.31 -30.35 3.26
C VAL A 198 17.80 -31.77 3.02
N ILE A 199 16.99 -32.77 3.36
CA ILE A 199 17.18 -34.13 2.87
C ILE A 199 16.81 -34.07 1.39
N ARG A 200 17.85 -33.98 0.55
CA ARG A 200 17.73 -34.10 -0.91
C ARG A 200 17.44 -35.53 -1.31
#